data_AF-A0A8T2Z5W2-F1
#
_entry.id   AF-A0A8T2Z5W2-F1
#
_cell.length_a   1.000
_cell.length_b   1.000
_cell.length_c   1.000
_cell.angle_alpha   90.00
_cell.angle_beta   90.00
_cell.angle_gamma   90.00
#
_symmetry.space_group_name_H-M   'P 1'
#
loop_
_entity.id
_entity.type
_entity.pdbx_description
1 polymer ?
#
loop_
_entity_poly.entity_id
_entity_poly.type
_entity_poly.pdbx_seq_one_letter_code
_entity_poly.pdbx_strand_id
1 'polypeptide(L)' 'MSEETKYVELCKGINGLDKIILREVRGCSAEVYLFGGHVTSWKNERGEELLFVSSK' A
#
# COMPACT_ATOMS: atom_id res chain seq x y z
N MET A 1 -5.21 14.16 19.38
CA MET A 1 -4.00 14.36 18.57
C MET A 1 -4.28 13.75 17.21
N SER A 2 -4.68 14.56 16.23
CA SER A 2 -4.96 14.08 14.88
C SER A 2 -3.66 13.58 14.26
N GLU A 3 -3.56 12.28 13.99
CA GLU A 3 -2.47 11.77 13.16
C GLU A 3 -2.58 12.42 11.78
N GLU A 4 -1.53 13.11 11.37
CA GLU A 4 -1.45 13.71 10.05
C GLU A 4 -1.41 12.58 9.02
N THR A 5 -2.48 12.42 8.25
CA THR A 5 -2.55 11.39 7.21
C THR A 5 -1.51 11.68 6.14
N LYS A 6 -0.42 10.90 6.10
CA LYS A 6 0.54 10.95 5.02
C LYS A 6 -0.05 10.26 3.80
N TYR A 7 -0.30 11.03 2.73
CA TYR A 7 -0.78 10.50 1.45
C TYR A 7 0.23 9.58 0.76
N VAL A 8 1.52 9.80 1.02
CA VAL A 8 2.61 8.96 0.54
C VAL A 8 3.53 8.65 1.72
N GLU A 9 3.79 7.37 1.92
CA GLU A 9 4.65 6.88 2.99
C GLU A 9 5.70 5.94 2.38
N LEU A 10 6.98 6.33 2.47
CA LEU A 10 8.10 5.45 2.11
C LEU A 10 8.42 4.55 3.30
N CYS A 11 8.49 3.25 3.07
CA CYS A 11 8.84 2.27 4.09
C CYS A 11 9.53 1.04 3.49
N LYS A 12 9.97 0.13 4.37
CA LYS A 12 10.58 -1.14 3.97
C LYS A 12 9.53 -2.24 3.95
N GLY A 13 9.46 -3.00 2.86
CA GLY A 13 8.68 -4.22 2.73
C GLY A 13 9.48 -5.48 3.07
N ILE A 14 9.07 -6.60 2.48
CA ILE A 14 9.73 -7.89 2.65
C ILE A 14 11.19 -7.79 2.21
N ASN A 15 12.09 -8.40 2.98
CA ASN A 15 13.54 -8.41 2.76
C ASN A 15 14.19 -7.01 2.70
N GLY A 16 13.53 -5.98 3.27
CA GLY A 16 14.09 -4.62 3.29
C GLY A 16 14.00 -3.88 1.96
N LEU A 17 13.23 -4.39 0.99
CA LEU A 17 12.99 -3.70 -0.28
C LEU A 17 12.15 -2.43 -0.05
N ASP A 18 12.51 -1.35 -0.73
CA ASP A 18 11.75 -0.10 -0.65
C ASP A 18 10.36 -0.26 -1.26
N LYS A 19 9.35 0.18 -0.51
CA LYS A 19 7.98 0.26 -0.97
C LYS A 19 7.38 1.62 -0.58
N ILE A 20 6.38 2.03 -1.33
CA ILE A 20 5.53 3.17 -0.98
C ILE A 20 4.14 2.67 -0.60
N ILE A 21 3.54 3.35 0.36
CA ILE A 21 2.12 3.22 0.67
C ILE A 21 1.43 4.51 0.23
N LEU A 22 0.45 4.37 -0.64
CA LEU A 22 -0.40 5.45 -1.12
C LEU A 22 -1.71 5.41 -0.35
N ARG A 23 -2.16 6.57 0.13
CA ARG A 23 -3.44 6.75 0.83
C ARG A 23 -4.20 7.86 0.14
N GLU A 24 -5.45 7.60 -0.20
CA GLU A 24 -6.35 8.58 -0.78
C GLU A 24 -7.33 9.10 0.29
N VAL A 25 -7.86 10.31 0.09
CA VAL A 25 -8.66 11.03 1.11
C VAL A 25 -9.95 10.31 1.53
N ARG A 26 -10.49 9.43 0.68
CA ARG A 26 -11.71 8.63 0.95
C ARG A 26 -11.39 7.22 1.44
N GLY A 27 -10.13 6.92 1.75
CA GLY A 27 -9.73 5.66 2.39
C GLY A 27 -9.23 4.57 1.45
N CYS A 28 -9.21 4.79 0.13
CA CYS A 28 -8.51 3.89 -0.77
C CYS A 28 -7.01 3.87 -0.46
N SER A 29 -6.34 2.72 -0.63
CA SER A 29 -4.89 2.65 -0.49
C SER A 29 -4.26 1.61 -1.40
N ALA A 30 -2.97 1.79 -1.69
CA ALA A 30 -2.18 0.83 -2.45
C ALA A 30 -0.77 0.73 -1.87
N GLU A 31 -0.18 -0.46 -1.96
CA GLU A 31 1.23 -0.69 -1.64
C GLU A 31 1.99 -1.09 -2.90
N VAL A 32 3.12 -0.43 -3.16
CA VAL A 32 3.90 -0.63 -4.38
C VAL A 32 5.39 -0.74 -4.05
N TYR A 33 6.03 -1.83 -4.46
CA TYR A 33 7.49 -1.93 -4.42
C TYR A 33 8.11 -1.02 -5.48
N LEU A 34 9.13 -0.25 -5.08
CA LEU A 34 9.87 0.60 -6.02
C LEU A 34 10.68 -0.23 -7.03
N PHE A 35 11.13 -1.41 -6.61
CA PHE A 35 11.74 -2.38 -7.51
C PHE A 35 10.66 -3.04 -8.38
N GLY A 36 10.71 -2.78 -9.68
CA GLY A 36 9.80 -3.39 -10.66
C GLY A 36 8.36 -2.84 -10.66
N GLY A 37 8.03 -1.88 -9.78
CA GLY A 37 6.71 -1.25 -9.74
C GLY A 37 5.57 -2.21 -9.35
N HIS A 38 5.88 -3.26 -8.60
CA HIS A 38 4.92 -4.31 -8.28
C HIS A 38 3.93 -3.84 -7.22
N VAL A 39 2.64 -3.81 -7.57
CA VAL A 39 1.55 -3.54 -6.63
C VAL A 39 1.24 -4.81 -5.82
N THR A 40 1.32 -4.73 -4.50
CA THR A 40 1.18 -5.89 -3.61
C THR A 40 0.01 -5.81 -2.65
N SER A 41 -0.66 -4.66 -2.56
CA SER A 41 -1.94 -4.50 -1.88
C SER A 41 -2.72 -3.38 -2.57
N TRP A 42 -4.04 -3.55 -2.70
CA TRP A 42 -4.96 -2.54 -3.17
C TRP A 42 -6.26 -2.63 -2.36
N LYS A 43 -6.51 -1.63 -1.52
CA LYS A 43 -7.71 -1.56 -0.69
C LYS A 43 -8.68 -0.50 -1.18
N ASN A 44 -9.97 -0.84 -1.16
CA ASN A 44 -11.03 0.14 -1.43
C ASN A 44 -11.31 1.03 -0.21
N GLU A 45 -12.29 1.94 -0.33
CA GLU A 45 -12.71 2.88 0.73
C GLU A 45 -13.18 2.17 2.03
N ARG A 46 -13.56 0.89 1.96
CA ARG A 46 -13.95 0.07 3.11
C ARG A 46 -12.79 -0.73 3.71
N GLY A 47 -11.59 -0.62 3.14
CA GLY A 47 -10.41 -1.38 3.55
C GLY A 47 -10.36 -2.82 3.02
N GLU A 48 -11.29 -3.21 2.13
CA GLU A 48 -11.32 -4.55 1.54
C GLU A 48 -10.20 -4.69 0.51
N GLU A 49 -9.43 -5.77 0.62
CA GLU A 49 -8.36 -6.11 -0.33
C GLU A 49 -8.96 -6.57 -1.66
N LEU A 50 -8.45 -6.00 -2.76
CA LEU A 50 -8.88 -6.30 -4.13
C LEU A 50 -7.88 -7.19 -4.87
N LEU A 51 -6.63 -7.29 -4.39
CA LEU A 51 -5.64 -8.19 -4.97
C LEU A 51 -5.74 -9.58 -4.33
N PHE A 52 -5.69 -10.60 -5.19
CA PHE A 52 -5.64 -11.99 -4.76
C PHE A 52 -4.25 -12.54 -5.06
N VAL A 53 -3.57 -13.02 -4.01
CA VAL A 53 -2.31 -13.74 -4.16
C VAL A 53 -2.63 -15.23 -4.25
N SER A 54 -2.17 -15.87 -5.33
CA SER A 54 -2.25 -17.32 -5.43
C SER A 54 -1.23 -17.95 -4.49
N SER A 55 -1.69 -18.81 -3.58
CA SER A 55 -0.82 -19.58 -2.66
C SER A 55 -0.34 -20.91 -3.26
N LYS A 56 -0.29 -20.99 -4.60
CA LYS A 56 -0.07 -22.25 -5.31
C LYS A 56 1.33 -22.80 -5.10
#